data_AF-A0A258RYV5-F1
#
_entry.id   AF-A0A258RYV5-F1
#
_cell.length_a   1.000
_cell.length_b   1.000
_cell.length_c   1.000
_cell.angle_alpha   90.00
_cell.angle_beta   90.00
_cell.angle_gamma   90.00
#
_symmetry.space_group_name_H-M   'P 1'
#
loop_
_entity.id
_entity.type
_entity.pdbx_description
1 polymer ?
#
loop_
_entity_poly.entity_id
_entity_poly.type
_entity_poly.pdbx_seq_one_letter_code
_entity_poly.pdbx_strand_id
1 'polypeptide(L)'
;MGGGIGSLAAAAFMIRDGKLPGKNIAILEAAEVLGGSLDGAGDADKGYSLRGGRMLTTDNYECMWDLYRSIPSLHNKGQTVFEETVAFNQKYKAHSMARLVDSRRAKVPVSSMGFSMQDRIELLKLSQATEDELAADRITDWLSPAFFETEFWYMWVTTFAFQPWHSAVEFKRYLHRFMLEFSRIETLAGVKRTIYNQYDSLVMPLQAWLKAQDVQLITGCRVTDLDHHIDGGKFAVTGIRCEHEGKAQTIVVKDGDLVFLQNGSMTDASSLGSMTHAPGKLTKVESGGWSLWEKLAEGRPEFGNPSAFNSCIAQSCWESFTVTLKNPAFFDLMRQFSGNEPGTGGLVTFKDSNWLMSIVLAHQPHFANQR
;
A
#
# COMPACT_ATOMS: atom_id res chain seq x y z
N MET A 1 11.63 4.21 13.03
CA MET A 1 10.42 4.67 13.75
C MET A 1 9.24 4.41 12.85
N GLY A 2 8.21 3.75 13.38
CA GLY A 2 7.16 3.09 12.62
C GLY A 2 7.55 1.63 12.33
N GLY A 3 6.62 0.71 12.57
CA GLY A 3 6.71 -0.73 12.35
C GLY A 3 6.16 -1.19 10.99
N GLY A 4 5.97 -0.26 10.06
CA GLY A 4 5.56 -0.56 8.69
C GLY A 4 6.66 -1.24 7.87
N ILE A 5 6.28 -1.72 6.68
CA ILE A 5 7.17 -2.50 5.80
C ILE A 5 8.48 -1.78 5.44
N GLY A 6 8.47 -0.44 5.34
CA GLY A 6 9.67 0.34 5.04
C GLY A 6 10.76 0.18 6.12
N SER A 7 10.38 0.31 7.39
CA SER A 7 11.30 0.14 8.52
C SER A 7 11.75 -1.30 8.69
N LEU A 8 10.87 -2.28 8.48
CA LEU A 8 11.23 -3.71 8.52
C LEU A 8 12.24 -4.05 7.41
N ALA A 9 12.02 -3.54 6.20
CA ALA A 9 12.94 -3.73 5.07
C ALA A 9 14.28 -3.07 5.33
N ALA A 10 14.30 -1.82 5.82
CA ALA A 10 15.51 -1.11 6.19
C ALA A 10 16.36 -1.89 7.21
N ALA A 11 15.74 -2.41 8.26
CA ALA A 11 16.44 -3.26 9.24
C ALA A 11 17.02 -4.52 8.58
N ALA A 12 16.29 -5.15 7.67
CA ALA A 12 16.78 -6.35 6.99
C ALA A 12 17.98 -6.06 6.08
N PHE A 13 17.96 -4.96 5.32
CA PHE A 13 19.11 -4.55 4.52
C PHE A 13 20.32 -4.15 5.39
N MET A 14 20.12 -3.50 6.54
CA MET A 14 21.21 -3.20 7.48
C MET A 14 21.91 -4.46 7.99
N ILE A 15 21.15 -5.52 8.27
CA ILE A 15 21.72 -6.80 8.72
C ILE A 15 22.37 -7.53 7.55
N ARG A 16 21.60 -7.75 6.47
CA ARG A 16 22.01 -8.58 5.35
C ARG A 16 23.19 -7.99 4.60
N ASP A 17 23.15 -6.70 4.32
CA ASP A 17 24.11 -6.01 3.44
C ASP A 17 25.05 -5.12 4.25
N GLY A 18 24.51 -4.37 5.21
CA GLY A 18 25.30 -3.51 6.11
C GLY A 18 26.06 -4.27 7.19
N LYS A 19 25.80 -5.58 7.36
CA LYS A 19 26.40 -6.45 8.40
C LYS A 19 26.25 -5.91 9.82
N LEU A 20 25.22 -5.10 10.06
CA LEU A 20 24.92 -4.56 11.39
C LEU A 20 24.32 -5.69 12.26
N PRO A 21 24.83 -5.94 13.48
CA PRO A 21 24.24 -6.92 14.38
C PRO A 21 22.79 -6.53 14.71
N GLY A 22 21.83 -7.44 14.53
CA GLY A 22 20.41 -7.09 14.72
C GLY A 22 20.07 -6.63 16.14
N LYS A 23 20.78 -7.10 17.17
CA LYS A 23 20.68 -6.58 18.55
C LYS A 23 20.92 -5.07 18.69
N ASN A 24 21.60 -4.44 17.72
CA ASN A 24 21.85 -2.99 17.67
C ASN A 24 20.75 -2.24 16.89
N ILE A 25 19.71 -2.92 16.42
CA ILE A 25 18.60 -2.33 15.67
C ILE A 25 17.35 -2.39 16.53
N ALA A 26 16.68 -1.25 16.67
CA ALA A 26 15.39 -1.14 17.34
C ALA A 26 14.34 -0.53 16.40
N ILE A 27 13.16 -1.15 16.38
CA ILE A 27 11.99 -0.66 15.64
C ILE A 27 10.92 -0.29 16.68
N LEU A 28 10.55 0.99 16.69
CA LEU A 28 9.53 1.55 17.58
C LEU A 28 8.22 1.68 16.80
N GLU A 29 7.16 1.00 17.25
CA GLU A 29 5.82 1.04 16.68
C GLU A 29 4.81 1.49 17.75
N ALA A 30 3.94 2.43 17.39
CA ALA A 30 2.93 2.96 18.29
C ALA A 30 1.78 1.97 18.51
N ALA A 31 1.44 1.18 17.50
CA ALA A 31 0.45 0.12 17.58
C ALA A 31 0.99 -1.12 18.31
N GLU A 32 0.09 -2.01 18.70
CA GLU A 32 0.41 -3.31 19.31
C GLU A 32 0.92 -4.35 18.29
N VAL A 33 0.79 -4.05 16.99
CA VAL A 33 1.12 -4.96 15.90
C VAL A 33 1.90 -4.20 14.82
N LEU A 34 2.93 -4.85 14.28
CA LEU A 34 3.74 -4.33 13.17
C LEU A 34 3.01 -4.48 11.82
N GLY A 35 3.62 -4.00 10.74
CA GLY A 35 3.13 -4.15 9.36
C GLY A 35 2.51 -2.87 8.80
N GLY A 36 2.01 -1.97 9.66
CA GLY A 36 1.41 -0.70 9.25
C GLY A 36 0.27 -0.91 8.25
N SER A 37 0.38 -0.34 7.05
CA SER A 37 -0.62 -0.46 5.98
C SER A 37 -0.71 -1.83 5.31
N LEU A 38 0.09 -2.81 5.72
CA LEU A 38 0.03 -4.20 5.26
C LEU A 38 -0.62 -5.09 6.33
N ASP A 39 -1.68 -4.61 6.97
CA ASP A 39 -2.42 -5.32 8.01
C ASP A 39 -3.33 -6.43 7.45
N GLY A 40 -3.61 -7.37 8.34
CA GLY A 40 -4.61 -8.42 8.19
C GLY A 40 -4.96 -8.93 9.58
N ALA A 41 -6.25 -8.95 9.92
CA ALA A 41 -6.71 -9.31 11.25
C ALA A 41 -8.08 -9.99 11.22
N GLY A 42 -8.46 -10.54 12.37
CA GLY A 42 -9.76 -11.18 12.57
C GLY A 42 -9.70 -12.70 12.57
N ASP A 43 -10.88 -13.30 12.62
CA ASP A 43 -11.07 -14.74 12.77
C ASP A 43 -12.38 -15.18 12.09
N ALA A 44 -12.58 -16.50 12.01
CA ALA A 44 -13.73 -17.09 11.32
C ALA A 44 -15.08 -16.79 12.00
N ASP A 45 -15.09 -16.45 13.30
CA ASP A 45 -16.30 -16.22 14.07
C ASP A 45 -16.76 -14.75 13.99
N LYS A 46 -15.82 -13.81 14.13
CA LYS A 46 -16.06 -12.36 14.10
C LYS A 46 -15.96 -11.75 12.71
N GLY A 47 -15.31 -12.44 11.79
CA GLY A 47 -14.98 -11.96 10.45
C GLY A 47 -13.55 -11.43 10.36
N TYR A 48 -13.07 -11.33 9.11
CA TYR A 48 -11.74 -10.85 8.78
C TYR A 48 -11.77 -9.39 8.31
N SER A 49 -10.63 -8.70 8.45
CA SER A 49 -10.42 -7.34 8.00
C SER A 49 -9.00 -7.14 7.45
N LEU A 50 -8.89 -6.34 6.39
CA LEU A 50 -7.63 -5.81 5.87
C LEU A 50 -7.85 -4.41 5.26
N ARG A 51 -6.88 -3.48 5.38
CA ARG A 51 -6.94 -2.15 4.74
C ARG A 51 -6.45 -2.16 3.29
N GLY A 52 -7.20 -2.94 2.49
CA GLY A 52 -7.04 -3.09 1.06
C GLY A 52 -6.00 -4.13 0.65
N GLY A 53 -6.28 -4.83 -0.45
CA GLY A 53 -5.30 -5.73 -1.05
C GLY A 53 -4.17 -4.96 -1.74
N ARG A 54 -2.98 -5.56 -1.81
CA ARG A 54 -1.88 -5.06 -2.65
C ARG A 54 -1.72 -5.90 -3.91
N MET A 55 -1.35 -5.22 -4.97
CA MET A 55 -0.89 -5.84 -6.22
C MET A 55 0.62 -5.70 -6.29
N LEU A 56 1.28 -6.75 -6.76
CA LEU A 56 2.72 -6.77 -6.99
C LEU A 56 2.95 -7.01 -8.48
N THR A 57 4.15 -6.74 -8.97
CA THR A 57 4.59 -7.21 -10.29
C THR A 57 5.98 -7.80 -10.17
N THR A 58 6.32 -8.81 -10.97
CA THR A 58 7.70 -9.32 -11.03
C THR A 58 8.64 -8.35 -11.72
N ASP A 59 8.09 -7.50 -12.60
CA ASP A 59 8.84 -6.71 -13.57
C ASP A 59 9.22 -5.31 -13.02
N ASN A 60 8.64 -4.90 -11.87
CA ASN A 60 8.77 -3.53 -11.34
C ASN A 60 9.06 -3.43 -9.83
N TYR A 61 9.18 -4.55 -9.12
CA TYR A 61 9.38 -4.56 -7.66
C TYR A 61 10.76 -5.14 -7.32
N GLU A 62 11.79 -4.66 -8.01
CA GLU A 62 13.15 -5.21 -7.98
C GLU A 62 13.72 -5.21 -6.56
N CYS A 63 13.65 -4.09 -5.84
CA CYS A 63 14.15 -3.99 -4.46
C CYS A 63 13.37 -4.87 -3.48
N MET A 64 12.04 -4.97 -3.67
CA MET A 64 11.22 -5.85 -2.83
C MET A 64 11.60 -7.31 -3.07
N TRP A 65 11.73 -7.74 -4.33
CA TRP A 65 12.05 -9.12 -4.64
C TRP A 65 13.49 -9.47 -4.28
N ASP A 66 14.41 -8.53 -4.39
CA ASP A 66 15.76 -8.70 -3.86
C ASP A 66 15.74 -9.00 -2.34
N LEU A 67 14.96 -8.25 -1.56
CA LEU A 67 14.76 -8.54 -0.14
C LEU A 67 14.18 -9.95 0.06
N TYR A 68 13.03 -10.25 -0.55
CA TYR A 68 12.28 -11.49 -0.27
C TYR A 68 12.90 -12.77 -0.86
N ARG A 69 13.94 -12.65 -1.71
CA ARG A 69 14.83 -13.78 -2.06
C ARG A 69 15.69 -14.25 -0.89
N SER A 70 15.84 -13.45 0.15
CA SER A 70 16.62 -13.79 1.35
C SER A 70 15.77 -14.10 2.57
N ILE A 71 14.47 -13.83 2.53
CA ILE A 71 13.54 -14.06 3.63
C ILE A 71 12.91 -15.45 3.50
N PRO A 72 13.09 -16.36 4.47
CA PRO A 72 12.48 -17.68 4.45
C PRO A 72 10.94 -17.62 4.50
N SER A 73 10.28 -18.53 3.80
CA SER A 73 8.85 -18.75 3.96
C SER A 73 8.52 -19.31 5.34
N LEU A 74 7.40 -18.89 5.92
CA LEU A 74 6.86 -19.47 7.16
C LEU A 74 6.08 -20.77 6.92
N HIS A 75 5.60 -20.99 5.69
CA HIS A 75 4.68 -22.08 5.37
C HIS A 75 5.35 -23.21 4.57
N ASN A 76 6.40 -22.90 3.82
CA ASN A 76 7.07 -23.81 2.91
C ASN A 76 8.53 -23.98 3.31
N LYS A 77 8.83 -25.03 4.10
CA LYS A 77 10.19 -25.31 4.59
C LYS A 77 11.18 -25.43 3.43
N GLY A 78 12.28 -24.69 3.51
CA GLY A 78 13.33 -24.71 2.50
C GLY A 78 13.08 -23.79 1.29
N GLN A 79 11.98 -23.04 1.28
CA GLN A 79 11.70 -22.00 0.29
C GLN A 79 11.79 -20.61 0.90
N THR A 80 12.04 -19.63 0.05
CA THR A 80 11.94 -18.20 0.35
C THR A 80 10.53 -17.68 0.03
N VAL A 81 10.19 -16.53 0.59
CA VAL A 81 8.92 -15.83 0.27
C VAL A 81 8.83 -15.50 -1.22
N PHE A 82 9.95 -15.18 -1.87
CA PHE A 82 9.99 -14.97 -3.31
C PHE A 82 9.62 -16.24 -4.09
N GLU A 83 10.25 -17.38 -3.77
CA GLU A 83 10.04 -18.65 -4.48
C GLU A 83 8.60 -19.15 -4.34
N GLU A 84 8.04 -19.10 -3.14
CA GLU A 84 6.65 -19.53 -2.93
C GLU A 84 5.67 -18.62 -3.67
N THR A 85 5.95 -17.31 -3.74
CA THR A 85 5.14 -16.34 -4.48
C THR A 85 5.22 -16.60 -5.98
N VAL A 86 6.41 -16.89 -6.52
CA VAL A 86 6.57 -17.27 -7.93
C VAL A 86 5.81 -18.55 -8.24
N ALA A 87 5.96 -19.60 -7.43
CA ALA A 87 5.26 -20.87 -7.61
C ALA A 87 3.73 -20.68 -7.58
N PHE A 88 3.24 -19.86 -6.65
CA PHE A 88 1.82 -19.52 -6.57
C PHE A 88 1.31 -18.85 -7.87
N ASN A 89 2.03 -17.86 -8.41
CA ASN A 89 1.60 -17.14 -9.62
C ASN A 89 1.81 -17.93 -10.92
N GLN A 90 2.66 -18.96 -10.92
CA GLN A 90 2.74 -19.92 -12.03
C GLN A 90 1.48 -20.78 -12.12
N LYS A 91 0.91 -21.14 -10.96
CA LYS A 91 -0.33 -21.92 -10.84
C LYS A 91 -1.57 -21.06 -11.06
N TYR A 92 -1.66 -19.91 -10.40
CA TYR A 92 -2.80 -19.00 -10.45
C TYR A 92 -2.44 -17.75 -11.26
N LYS A 93 -2.59 -17.85 -12.58
CA LYS A 93 -2.26 -16.75 -13.50
C LYS A 93 -3.37 -15.69 -13.48
N ALA A 94 -2.98 -14.44 -13.24
CA ALA A 94 -3.89 -13.32 -13.34
C ALA A 94 -4.35 -13.12 -14.80
N HIS A 95 -5.66 -13.04 -15.01
CA HIS A 95 -6.29 -12.73 -16.28
C HIS A 95 -7.77 -12.38 -16.07
N SER A 96 -8.08 -11.09 -15.96
CA SER A 96 -9.46 -10.61 -15.76
C SER A 96 -10.34 -10.88 -16.98
N MET A 97 -11.52 -11.44 -16.74
CA MET A 97 -12.55 -11.68 -17.75
C MET A 97 -13.82 -10.85 -17.50
N ALA A 98 -13.80 -9.96 -16.49
CA ALA A 98 -14.91 -9.08 -16.12
C ALA A 98 -14.38 -7.79 -15.48
N ARG A 99 -13.44 -7.12 -16.16
CA ARG A 99 -12.71 -5.97 -15.61
C ARG A 99 -13.62 -4.78 -15.26
N LEU A 100 -14.57 -4.47 -16.15
CA LEU A 100 -15.55 -3.39 -16.01
C LEU A 100 -16.97 -3.94 -16.21
N VAL A 101 -17.93 -3.43 -15.43
CA VAL A 101 -19.36 -3.76 -15.49
C VAL A 101 -20.18 -2.47 -15.58
N ASP A 102 -21.13 -2.43 -16.52
CA ASP A 102 -22.01 -1.27 -16.73
C ASP A 102 -23.30 -1.32 -15.89
N SER A 103 -24.07 -0.24 -15.95
CA SER A 103 -25.38 -0.09 -15.30
C SER A 103 -26.44 -1.11 -15.73
N ARG A 104 -26.25 -1.80 -16.87
CA ARG A 104 -27.12 -2.90 -17.32
C ARG A 104 -26.69 -4.26 -16.76
N ARG A 105 -25.67 -4.28 -15.89
CA ARG A 105 -25.06 -5.49 -15.31
C ARG A 105 -24.35 -6.34 -16.38
N ALA A 106 -23.92 -5.72 -17.47
CA ALA A 106 -23.17 -6.38 -18.53
C ALA A 106 -21.67 -6.10 -18.39
N LYS A 107 -20.84 -7.07 -18.82
CA LYS A 107 -19.40 -6.86 -18.96
C LYS A 107 -19.15 -5.86 -20.07
N VAL A 108 -18.31 -4.86 -19.80
CA VAL A 108 -17.90 -3.88 -20.81
C VAL A 108 -16.74 -4.47 -21.62
N PRO A 109 -16.78 -4.42 -22.96
CA PRO A 109 -15.63 -4.76 -23.78
C PRO A 109 -14.47 -3.79 -23.51
N VAL A 110 -13.37 -4.30 -22.97
CA VAL A 110 -12.20 -3.51 -22.54
C VAL A 110 -10.96 -3.72 -23.41
N SER A 111 -11.11 -4.38 -24.57
CA SER A 111 -9.99 -4.59 -25.51
C SER A 111 -9.51 -3.31 -26.19
N SER A 112 -10.29 -2.22 -26.09
CA SER A 112 -9.91 -0.88 -26.51
C SER A 112 -9.82 0.02 -25.28
N MET A 113 -8.87 0.94 -25.29
CA MET A 113 -8.66 1.94 -24.24
C MET A 113 -9.71 3.06 -24.24
N GLY A 114 -10.47 3.21 -25.33
CA GLY A 114 -11.48 4.27 -25.45
C GLY A 114 -10.94 5.63 -25.88
N PHE A 115 -9.64 5.78 -26.13
CA PHE A 115 -9.05 7.08 -26.47
C PHE A 115 -9.44 7.62 -27.85
N SER A 116 -9.89 8.87 -27.86
CA SER A 116 -9.89 9.75 -29.03
C SER A 116 -8.46 10.15 -29.44
N MET A 117 -8.31 10.88 -30.55
CA MET A 117 -7.01 11.45 -30.93
C MET A 117 -6.57 12.56 -29.97
N GLN A 118 -7.53 13.34 -29.45
CA GLN A 118 -7.25 14.38 -28.47
C GLN A 118 -6.66 13.78 -27.18
N ASP A 119 -7.28 12.72 -26.66
CA ASP A 119 -6.80 12.01 -25.46
C ASP A 119 -5.37 11.52 -25.63
N ARG A 120 -5.02 11.00 -26.82
CA ARG A 120 -3.68 10.51 -27.13
C ARG A 120 -2.65 11.64 -27.13
N ILE A 121 -2.99 12.79 -27.71
CA ILE A 121 -2.12 13.96 -27.75
C ILE A 121 -1.91 14.51 -26.34
N GLU A 122 -2.97 14.63 -25.55
CA GLU A 122 -2.90 15.11 -24.16
C GLU A 122 -2.09 14.17 -23.27
N LEU A 123 -2.33 12.86 -23.35
CA LEU A 123 -1.58 11.86 -22.61
C LEU A 123 -0.10 11.85 -23.00
N LEU A 124 0.21 11.98 -24.29
CA LEU A 124 1.57 12.11 -24.78
C LEU A 124 2.24 13.37 -24.21
N LYS A 125 1.55 14.52 -24.28
CA LYS A 125 2.04 15.79 -23.73
C LYS A 125 2.33 15.68 -22.23
N LEU A 126 1.41 15.10 -21.45
CA LEU A 126 1.58 14.86 -20.01
C LEU A 126 2.80 13.95 -19.75
N SER A 127 2.92 12.84 -20.48
CA SER A 127 4.04 11.90 -20.30
C SER A 127 5.40 12.52 -20.61
N GLN A 128 5.45 13.48 -21.54
CA GLN A 128 6.68 14.16 -21.95
C GLN A 128 7.02 15.40 -21.11
N ALA A 129 6.04 16.04 -20.49
CA ALA A 129 6.22 17.21 -19.63
C ALA A 129 7.18 16.92 -18.48
N THR A 130 8.11 17.83 -18.19
CA THR A 130 9.03 17.73 -17.05
C THR A 130 8.28 17.75 -15.71
N GLU A 131 8.88 17.20 -14.64
CA GLU A 131 8.24 17.26 -13.32
C GLU A 131 8.10 18.71 -12.82
N ASP A 132 9.00 19.61 -13.22
CA ASP A 132 8.93 21.05 -12.93
C ASP A 132 7.78 21.74 -13.68
N GLU A 133 7.48 21.34 -14.92
CA GLU A 133 6.31 21.83 -15.66
C GLU A 133 5.00 21.34 -15.05
N LEU A 134 4.97 20.09 -14.56
CA LEU A 134 3.80 19.52 -13.90
C LEU A 134 3.60 20.07 -12.49
N ALA A 135 4.69 20.37 -11.77
CA ALA A 135 4.72 20.97 -10.44
C ALA A 135 3.60 20.45 -9.49
N ALA A 136 2.70 21.36 -9.08
CA ALA A 136 1.57 21.09 -8.18
C ALA A 136 0.25 20.86 -8.93
N ASP A 137 0.30 20.66 -10.24
CA ASP A 137 -0.89 20.47 -11.08
C ASP A 137 -1.58 19.14 -10.79
N ARG A 138 -2.89 19.17 -11.01
CA ARG A 138 -3.78 18.02 -10.96
C ARG A 138 -3.81 17.33 -12.31
N ILE A 139 -4.22 16.08 -12.34
CA ILE A 139 -4.48 15.35 -13.60
C ILE A 139 -5.49 16.11 -14.47
N THR A 140 -6.52 16.72 -13.86
CA THR A 140 -7.53 17.54 -14.57
C THR A 140 -6.98 18.80 -15.24
N ASP A 141 -5.80 19.27 -14.84
CA ASP A 141 -5.21 20.46 -15.47
C ASP A 141 -4.56 20.12 -16.82
N TRP A 142 -4.38 18.82 -17.10
CA TRP A 142 -3.67 18.31 -18.29
C TRP A 142 -4.53 17.48 -19.24
N LEU A 143 -5.63 16.89 -18.75
CA LEU A 143 -6.48 15.99 -19.51
C LEU A 143 -7.91 16.53 -19.61
N SER A 144 -8.50 16.44 -20.79
CA SER A 144 -9.85 16.93 -21.07
C SER A 144 -10.93 16.09 -20.37
N PRO A 145 -12.12 16.65 -20.06
CA PRO A 145 -13.21 15.93 -19.41
C PRO A 145 -13.58 14.58 -20.03
N ALA A 146 -13.53 14.46 -21.36
CA ALA A 146 -13.83 13.22 -22.07
C ALA A 146 -12.86 12.07 -21.73
N PHE A 147 -11.61 12.38 -21.38
CA PHE A 147 -10.61 11.38 -20.98
C PHE A 147 -11.09 10.58 -19.75
N PHE A 148 -11.73 11.26 -18.80
CA PHE A 148 -12.22 10.67 -17.54
C PHE A 148 -13.45 9.77 -17.72
N GLU A 149 -13.97 9.65 -18.94
CA GLU A 149 -15.05 8.72 -19.30
C GLU A 149 -14.55 7.51 -20.10
N THR A 150 -13.25 7.44 -20.41
CA THR A 150 -12.65 6.34 -21.17
C THR A 150 -12.56 5.06 -20.35
N GLU A 151 -12.65 3.91 -21.01
CA GLU A 151 -12.40 2.60 -20.37
C GLU A 151 -11.00 2.56 -19.74
N PHE A 152 -10.00 3.16 -20.38
CA PHE A 152 -8.67 3.30 -19.79
C PHE A 152 -8.72 4.01 -18.43
N TRP A 153 -9.36 5.18 -18.33
CA TRP A 153 -9.41 5.91 -17.07
C TRP A 153 -10.05 5.05 -15.98
N TYR A 154 -11.21 4.45 -16.26
CA TYR A 154 -11.89 3.57 -15.30
C TYR A 154 -11.02 2.38 -14.87
N MET A 155 -10.26 1.77 -15.78
CA MET A 155 -9.33 0.70 -15.43
C MET A 155 -8.12 1.21 -14.64
N TRP A 156 -7.55 2.35 -15.00
CA TRP A 156 -6.37 2.91 -14.35
C TRP A 156 -6.68 3.37 -12.92
N VAL A 157 -7.71 4.20 -12.80
CA VAL A 157 -8.12 4.84 -11.55
C VAL A 157 -8.51 3.83 -10.48
N THR A 158 -9.17 2.74 -10.87
CA THR A 158 -9.57 1.69 -9.91
C THR A 158 -8.48 0.69 -9.59
N THR A 159 -7.47 0.55 -10.46
CA THR A 159 -6.30 -0.29 -10.15
C THR A 159 -5.38 0.39 -9.14
N PHE A 160 -5.21 1.71 -9.25
CA PHE A 160 -4.23 2.47 -8.48
C PHE A 160 -4.85 3.46 -7.47
N ALA A 161 -6.19 3.53 -7.38
CA ALA A 161 -6.94 4.43 -6.51
C ALA A 161 -6.62 5.93 -6.73
N PHE A 162 -6.33 6.32 -7.98
CA PHE A 162 -6.20 7.73 -8.34
C PHE A 162 -7.54 8.46 -8.20
N GLN A 163 -7.47 9.78 -8.16
CA GLN A 163 -8.61 10.68 -8.33
C GLN A 163 -8.23 11.77 -9.33
N PRO A 164 -9.18 12.38 -10.05
CA PRO A 164 -8.86 13.41 -11.04
C PRO A 164 -8.06 14.60 -10.47
N TRP A 165 -8.24 14.90 -9.18
CA TRP A 165 -7.53 15.98 -8.48
C TRP A 165 -6.17 15.56 -7.90
N HIS A 166 -5.74 14.32 -8.07
CA HIS A 166 -4.40 13.88 -7.63
C HIS A 166 -3.31 14.43 -8.54
N SER A 167 -2.07 14.30 -8.09
CA SER A 167 -0.87 14.83 -8.74
C SER A 167 -0.68 14.31 -10.16
N ALA A 168 -0.48 15.24 -11.11
CA ALA A 168 -0.10 14.90 -12.48
C ALA A 168 1.31 14.29 -12.55
N VAL A 169 2.23 14.68 -11.65
CA VAL A 169 3.57 14.09 -11.52
C VAL A 169 3.48 12.60 -11.20
N GLU A 170 2.66 12.22 -10.21
CA GLU A 170 2.50 10.80 -9.86
C GLU A 170 1.79 10.02 -10.98
N PHE A 171 0.78 10.60 -11.63
CA PHE A 171 0.16 9.97 -12.79
C PHE A 171 1.18 9.70 -13.92
N LYS A 172 2.02 10.70 -14.26
CA LYS A 172 3.14 10.52 -15.20
C LYS A 172 4.08 9.40 -14.77
N ARG A 173 4.51 9.39 -13.51
CA ARG A 173 5.41 8.36 -12.98
C ARG A 173 4.83 6.98 -13.16
N TYR A 174 3.52 6.78 -12.94
CA TYR A 174 2.89 5.48 -13.15
C TYR A 174 2.83 5.08 -14.62
N LEU A 175 2.54 6.02 -15.55
CA LEU A 175 2.59 5.75 -16.99
C LEU A 175 3.98 5.25 -17.43
N HIS A 176 5.03 5.85 -16.88
CA HIS A 176 6.41 5.45 -17.18
C HIS A 176 6.80 4.15 -16.47
N ARG A 177 6.51 4.05 -15.17
CA ARG A 177 6.91 2.92 -14.32
C ARG A 177 6.28 1.62 -14.78
N PHE A 178 5.02 1.67 -15.18
CA PHE A 178 4.21 0.52 -15.56
C PHE A 178 3.88 0.48 -17.05
N MET A 179 4.77 1.02 -17.91
CA MET A 179 4.59 1.03 -19.37
C MET A 179 4.30 -0.37 -19.95
N LEU A 180 4.94 -1.41 -19.40
CA LEU A 180 4.67 -2.80 -19.83
C LEU A 180 3.25 -3.27 -19.46
N GLU A 181 2.71 -2.77 -18.36
CA GLU A 181 1.35 -3.09 -17.91
C GLU A 181 0.28 -2.35 -18.71
N PHE A 182 0.63 -1.27 -19.38
CA PHE A 182 -0.31 -0.54 -20.23
C PHE A 182 -0.95 -1.46 -21.29
N SER A 183 -0.18 -2.39 -21.86
CA SER A 183 -0.67 -3.38 -22.84
C SER A 183 -1.48 -4.54 -22.25
N ARG A 184 -1.56 -4.62 -20.91
CA ARG A 184 -2.14 -5.75 -20.17
C ARG A 184 -3.15 -5.29 -19.12
N ILE A 185 -3.51 -4.01 -19.08
CA ILE A 185 -4.28 -3.43 -17.98
C ILE A 185 -5.71 -3.97 -17.91
N GLU A 186 -6.27 -4.32 -19.05
CA GLU A 186 -7.61 -4.87 -19.21
C GLU A 186 -7.73 -6.28 -18.64
N THR A 187 -6.63 -7.03 -18.64
CA THR A 187 -6.54 -8.38 -18.08
C THR A 187 -5.81 -8.45 -16.74
N LEU A 188 -5.10 -7.39 -16.35
CA LEU A 188 -4.20 -7.37 -15.19
C LEU A 188 -3.15 -8.50 -15.22
N ALA A 189 -2.75 -8.98 -16.41
CA ALA A 189 -1.93 -10.18 -16.54
C ALA A 189 -0.51 -10.06 -15.96
N GLY A 190 0.02 -8.85 -15.82
CA GLY A 190 1.29 -8.61 -15.12
C GLY A 190 1.19 -8.66 -13.60
N VAL A 191 -0.02 -8.54 -13.04
CA VAL A 191 -0.22 -8.58 -11.58
C VAL A 191 0.20 -9.93 -11.02
N LYS A 192 0.89 -9.86 -9.89
CA LYS A 192 1.28 -10.96 -9.03
C LYS A 192 0.64 -10.81 -7.67
N ARG A 193 0.30 -11.94 -7.05
CA ARG A 193 -0.31 -12.01 -5.73
C ARG A 193 0.51 -12.89 -4.81
N THR A 194 0.50 -12.54 -3.54
CA THR A 194 0.95 -13.43 -2.46
C THR A 194 -0.09 -14.52 -2.22
N ILE A 195 0.32 -15.60 -1.53
CA ILE A 195 -0.55 -16.74 -1.21
C ILE A 195 -1.72 -16.30 -0.33
N TYR A 196 -1.40 -15.56 0.74
CA TYR A 196 -2.35 -14.94 1.66
C TYR A 196 -2.35 -13.42 1.47
N ASN A 197 -3.03 -12.71 2.37
CA ASN A 197 -2.88 -11.27 2.53
C ASN A 197 -1.41 -10.88 2.81
N GLN A 198 -1.11 -9.60 2.64
CA GLN A 198 0.27 -9.11 2.74
C GLN A 198 0.82 -9.16 4.17
N TYR A 199 -0.02 -9.13 5.20
CA TYR A 199 0.44 -9.33 6.56
C TYR A 199 1.05 -10.72 6.74
N ASP A 200 0.26 -11.75 6.42
CA ASP A 200 0.65 -13.15 6.58
C ASP A 200 1.80 -13.54 5.63
N SER A 201 1.80 -13.01 4.40
CA SER A 201 2.76 -13.44 3.37
C SER A 201 4.06 -12.62 3.32
N LEU A 202 4.08 -11.40 3.85
CA LEU A 202 5.23 -10.50 3.74
C LEU A 202 5.71 -10.01 5.10
N VAL A 203 4.81 -9.43 5.89
CA VAL A 203 5.15 -8.85 7.20
C VAL A 203 5.59 -9.94 8.18
N MET A 204 4.79 -10.99 8.34
CA MET A 204 5.03 -12.07 9.30
C MET A 204 6.37 -12.81 9.04
N PRO A 205 6.70 -13.23 7.80
CA PRO A 205 8.00 -13.84 7.51
C PRO A 205 9.17 -12.90 7.80
N LEU A 206 9.07 -11.63 7.40
CA LEU A 206 10.12 -10.64 7.63
C LEU A 206 10.31 -10.36 9.12
N GLN A 207 9.23 -10.23 9.88
CA GLN A 207 9.25 -10.06 11.32
C GLN A 207 9.90 -11.27 12.02
N ALA A 208 9.53 -12.48 11.63
CA ALA A 208 10.11 -13.70 12.19
C ALA A 208 11.62 -13.79 11.92
N TRP A 209 12.04 -13.43 10.70
CA TRP A 209 13.45 -13.38 10.34
C TRP A 209 14.21 -12.32 11.15
N LEU A 210 13.69 -11.09 11.25
CA LEU A 210 14.32 -10.01 12.04
C LEU A 210 14.46 -10.40 13.52
N LYS A 211 13.43 -11.01 14.11
CA LYS A 211 13.48 -11.49 15.50
C LYS A 211 14.55 -12.56 15.71
N ALA A 212 14.72 -13.46 14.73
CA ALA A 212 15.78 -14.47 14.76
C ALA A 212 17.20 -13.87 14.60
N GLN A 213 17.31 -12.61 14.15
CA GLN A 213 18.56 -11.84 14.12
C GLN A 213 18.74 -10.94 15.35
N ASP A 214 17.93 -11.12 16.40
CA ASP A 214 17.94 -10.33 17.64
C ASP A 214 17.50 -8.85 17.49
N VAL A 215 16.78 -8.50 16.42
CA VAL A 215 16.21 -7.14 16.29
C VAL A 215 15.19 -6.87 17.40
N GLN A 216 15.29 -5.68 18.01
CA GLN A 216 14.37 -5.24 19.04
C GLN A 216 13.11 -4.66 18.40
N LEU A 217 12.00 -5.38 18.52
CA LEU A 217 10.70 -4.97 18.00
C LEU A 217 9.84 -4.47 19.17
N ILE A 218 9.71 -3.15 19.30
CA ILE A 218 9.08 -2.48 20.45
C ILE A 218 7.75 -1.89 19.99
N THR A 219 6.65 -2.58 20.32
CA THR A 219 5.27 -2.16 20.05
C THR A 219 4.71 -1.32 21.20
N GLY A 220 3.58 -0.64 21.00
CA GLY A 220 2.99 0.24 22.01
C GLY A 220 3.88 1.44 22.39
N CYS A 221 4.88 1.77 21.55
CA CYS A 221 5.86 2.82 21.75
C CYS A 221 5.66 3.94 20.73
N ARG A 222 5.03 5.03 21.17
CA ARG A 222 4.74 6.20 20.33
C ARG A 222 5.87 7.22 20.43
N VAL A 223 6.61 7.44 19.35
CA VAL A 223 7.56 8.56 19.25
C VAL A 223 6.80 9.87 19.13
N THR A 224 7.15 10.86 19.96
CA THR A 224 6.44 12.15 20.06
C THR A 224 7.31 13.33 19.64
N ASP A 225 8.64 13.20 19.68
CA ASP A 225 9.58 14.26 19.31
C ASP A 225 11.01 13.74 19.08
N LEU A 226 11.86 14.57 18.46
CA LEU A 226 13.30 14.34 18.29
C LEU A 226 14.10 15.50 18.87
N ASP A 227 14.87 15.20 19.93
CA ASP A 227 15.90 16.10 20.43
C ASP A 227 17.02 16.18 19.41
N HIS A 228 17.50 17.39 19.13
CA HIS A 228 18.49 17.63 18.08
C HIS A 228 19.36 18.85 18.37
N HIS A 229 20.45 18.95 17.64
CA HIS A 229 21.24 20.17 17.49
C HIS A 229 21.64 20.36 16.03
N ILE A 230 22.17 21.54 15.72
CA ILE A 230 22.74 21.83 14.40
C ILE A 230 24.26 21.72 14.51
N ASP A 231 24.85 20.77 13.78
CA ASP A 231 26.29 20.59 13.67
C ASP A 231 26.73 20.82 12.22
N GLY A 232 27.63 21.80 12.01
CA GLY A 232 28.10 22.15 10.66
C GLY A 232 26.96 22.49 9.68
N GLY A 233 25.85 23.05 10.16
CA GLY A 233 24.66 23.33 9.35
C GLY A 233 23.78 22.12 9.04
N LYS A 234 24.06 20.96 9.65
CA LYS A 234 23.27 19.73 9.50
C LYS A 234 22.46 19.45 10.75
N PHE A 235 21.26 18.91 10.56
CA PHE A 235 20.38 18.47 11.64
C PHE A 235 20.86 17.13 12.20
N ALA A 236 21.30 17.10 13.45
CA ALA A 236 21.80 15.91 14.13
C ALA A 236 20.89 15.55 15.32
N VAL A 237 20.25 14.37 15.25
CA VAL A 237 19.39 13.85 16.32
C VAL A 237 20.25 13.39 17.50
N THR A 238 19.90 13.82 18.71
CA THR A 238 20.59 13.45 19.96
C THR A 238 19.70 12.67 20.93
N GLY A 239 18.38 12.65 20.69
CA GLY A 239 17.45 11.88 21.49
C GLY A 239 16.11 11.65 20.80
N ILE A 240 15.49 10.51 21.09
CA ILE A 240 14.15 10.16 20.63
C ILE A 240 13.23 10.18 21.84
N ARG A 241 12.28 11.13 21.85
CA ARG A 241 11.25 11.19 22.89
C ARG A 241 10.09 10.30 22.51
N CYS A 242 9.71 9.40 23.41
CA CYS A 242 8.63 8.46 23.17
C CYS A 242 7.79 8.22 24.42
N GLU A 243 6.59 7.69 24.21
CA GLU A 243 5.71 7.20 25.25
C GLU A 243 5.55 5.70 25.07
N HIS A 244 5.89 4.93 26.11
CA HIS A 244 5.83 3.48 26.11
C HIS A 244 5.24 3.02 27.45
N GLU A 245 4.22 2.16 27.39
CA GLU A 245 3.46 1.72 28.58
C GLU A 245 2.94 2.88 29.46
N GLY A 246 2.49 3.97 28.81
CA GLY A 246 1.99 5.18 29.48
C GLY A 246 3.06 6.01 30.19
N LYS A 247 4.35 5.72 29.96
CA LYS A 247 5.48 6.47 30.54
C LYS A 247 6.24 7.21 29.45
N ALA A 248 6.51 8.48 29.68
CA ALA A 248 7.43 9.25 28.86
C ALA A 248 8.86 8.74 29.06
N GLN A 249 9.57 8.52 27.97
CA GLN A 249 10.95 8.01 27.94
C GLN A 249 11.75 8.77 26.86
N THR A 250 13.05 8.88 27.08
CA THR A 250 13.99 9.42 26.08
C THR A 250 15.05 8.37 25.79
N ILE A 251 15.17 8.00 24.53
CA ILE A 251 16.24 7.13 24.04
C ILE A 251 17.36 8.06 23.56
N VAL A 252 18.55 7.95 24.17
CA VAL A 252 19.72 8.74 23.77
C VAL A 252 20.24 8.23 22.43
N VAL A 253 20.48 9.14 21.49
CA VAL A 253 21.11 8.86 20.20
C VAL A 253 22.55 9.35 20.28
N LYS A 254 23.50 8.43 20.14
CA LYS A 254 24.94 8.71 20.24
C LYS A 254 25.56 8.90 18.87
N ASP A 255 26.79 9.40 18.87
CA ASP A 255 27.59 9.49 17.64
C ASP A 255 27.72 8.10 16.99
N GLY A 256 27.38 8.04 15.70
CA GLY A 256 27.37 6.81 14.91
C GLY A 256 26.04 6.06 14.89
N ASP A 257 25.08 6.42 15.75
CA ASP A 257 23.72 5.89 15.67
C ASP A 257 22.97 6.51 14.48
N LEU A 258 22.11 5.71 13.84
CA LEU A 258 21.33 6.12 12.67
C LEU A 258 19.85 6.12 13.00
N VAL A 259 19.15 7.20 12.62
CA VAL A 259 17.71 7.36 12.88
C VAL A 259 16.94 7.34 11.57
N PHE A 260 16.01 6.40 11.44
CA PHE A 260 15.15 6.26 10.28
C PHE A 260 13.70 6.57 10.66
N LEU A 261 13.09 7.52 9.96
CA LEU A 261 11.70 7.92 10.15
C LEU A 261 10.87 7.49 8.95
N GLN A 262 9.79 6.74 9.20
CA GLN A 262 8.70 6.60 8.23
C GLN A 262 7.74 7.78 8.43
N ASN A 263 7.89 8.83 7.62
CA ASN A 263 7.16 10.09 7.78
C ASN A 263 5.76 10.03 7.17
N GLY A 264 4.73 10.19 8.01
CA GLY A 264 3.33 10.09 7.60
C GLY A 264 2.87 8.65 7.40
N SER A 265 1.55 8.45 7.35
CA SER A 265 0.96 7.15 7.09
C SER A 265 -0.41 7.29 6.43
N MET A 266 -0.64 6.49 5.39
CA MET A 266 -1.92 6.43 4.67
C MET A 266 -3.03 5.71 5.45
N THR A 267 -2.68 4.96 6.50
CA THR A 267 -3.65 4.28 7.37
C THR A 267 -3.72 4.91 8.76
N ASP A 268 -3.13 6.09 8.94
CA ASP A 268 -3.29 6.86 10.16
C ASP A 268 -4.74 7.33 10.30
N ALA A 269 -5.23 7.41 11.54
CA ALA A 269 -6.62 7.73 11.85
C ALA A 269 -7.64 6.87 11.04
N SER A 270 -7.31 5.63 10.69
CA SER A 270 -8.28 4.67 10.16
C SER A 270 -9.15 4.11 11.28
N SER A 271 -10.44 3.92 11.04
CA SER A 271 -11.35 3.24 11.95
C SER A 271 -12.05 2.06 11.27
N LEU A 272 -12.61 1.16 12.08
CA LEU A 272 -13.37 0.01 11.60
C LEU A 272 -14.82 0.10 12.08
N GLY A 273 -15.73 -0.27 11.18
CA GLY A 273 -17.14 -0.47 11.49
C GLY A 273 -17.46 -1.95 11.67
N SER A 274 -18.72 -2.30 11.45
CA SER A 274 -19.22 -3.67 11.38
C SER A 274 -20.34 -3.75 10.35
N MET A 275 -20.90 -4.94 10.16
CA MET A 275 -22.09 -5.13 9.31
C MET A 275 -23.29 -4.23 9.71
N THR A 276 -23.36 -3.80 10.97
CA THR A 276 -24.50 -3.05 11.51
C THR A 276 -24.14 -1.65 12.02
N HIS A 277 -22.87 -1.26 11.95
CA HIS A 277 -22.39 0.02 12.48
C HIS A 277 -21.34 0.61 11.55
N ALA A 278 -21.50 1.88 11.15
CA ALA A 278 -20.52 2.57 10.34
C ALA A 278 -19.18 2.77 11.10
N PRO A 279 -18.04 2.81 10.40
CA PRO A 279 -16.77 3.20 11.00
C PRO A 279 -16.82 4.63 11.55
N GLY A 280 -16.13 4.88 12.66
CA GLY A 280 -16.05 6.22 13.24
C GLY A 280 -15.34 7.20 12.31
N LYS A 281 -15.89 8.40 12.08
CA LYS A 281 -15.26 9.41 11.24
C LYS A 281 -14.14 10.13 12.00
N LEU A 282 -12.96 9.55 12.01
CA LEU A 282 -11.78 10.16 12.63
C LEU A 282 -11.27 11.33 11.79
N THR A 283 -10.56 12.23 12.46
CA THR A 283 -10.05 13.48 11.89
C THR A 283 -8.56 13.62 12.20
N LYS A 284 -8.00 14.78 11.89
CA LYS A 284 -6.62 15.12 12.26
C LYS A 284 -6.38 15.14 13.78
N VAL A 285 -7.43 15.27 14.60
CA VAL A 285 -7.32 15.23 16.06
C VAL A 285 -6.83 13.86 16.54
N GLU A 286 -7.27 12.78 15.89
CA GLU A 286 -6.90 11.40 16.23
C GLU A 286 -5.67 10.89 15.46
N SER A 287 -5.12 11.69 14.54
CA SER A 287 -3.94 11.35 13.73
C SER A 287 -2.66 11.48 14.56
N GLY A 288 -1.91 10.40 14.69
CA GLY A 288 -0.60 10.40 15.36
C GLY A 288 0.59 10.23 14.41
N GLY A 289 0.38 9.62 13.24
CA GLY A 289 1.42 9.28 12.27
C GLY A 289 1.97 10.50 11.50
N TRP A 290 1.24 11.61 11.46
CA TRP A 290 1.67 12.84 10.79
C TRP A 290 2.37 13.85 11.70
N SER A 291 2.04 13.86 13.00
CA SER A 291 2.41 14.95 13.91
C SER A 291 3.92 15.14 14.06
N LEU A 292 4.70 14.05 14.07
CA LEU A 292 6.15 14.15 14.16
C LEU A 292 6.75 14.81 12.91
N TRP A 293 6.25 14.47 11.71
CA TRP A 293 6.71 15.08 10.47
C TRP A 293 6.34 16.56 10.41
N GLU A 294 5.14 16.93 10.86
CA GLU A 294 4.71 18.34 10.95
C GLU A 294 5.62 19.19 11.82
N LYS A 295 5.97 18.70 13.02
CA LYS A 295 6.91 19.38 13.92
C LYS A 295 8.30 19.52 13.31
N LEU A 296 8.78 18.48 12.61
CA LEU A 296 10.09 18.52 11.97
C LEU A 296 10.15 19.53 10.84
N ALA A 297 9.11 19.58 10.00
CA ALA A 297 9.00 20.48 8.86
C ALA A 297 8.77 21.95 9.25
N GLU A 298 8.29 22.24 10.46
CA GLU A 298 8.05 23.60 10.93
C GLU A 298 9.36 24.42 10.91
N GLY A 299 9.38 25.46 10.07
CA GLY A 299 10.54 26.34 9.87
C GLY A 299 11.73 25.68 9.17
N ARG A 300 11.59 24.44 8.68
CA ARG A 300 12.68 23.63 8.10
C ARG A 300 12.23 22.96 6.78
N PRO A 301 12.24 23.70 5.67
CA PRO A 301 11.75 23.20 4.39
C PRO A 301 12.48 21.97 3.85
N GLU A 302 13.71 21.71 4.30
CA GLU A 302 14.48 20.51 3.98
C GLU A 302 13.82 19.20 4.43
N PHE A 303 12.89 19.25 5.39
CA PHE A 303 12.07 18.09 5.80
C PHE A 303 10.78 17.96 4.98
N GLY A 304 10.56 18.81 3.98
CA GLY A 304 9.41 18.76 3.07
C GLY A 304 8.16 19.45 3.62
N ASN A 305 7.02 19.18 2.98
CA ASN A 305 5.75 19.85 3.26
C ASN A 305 4.62 18.83 3.55
N PRO A 306 4.41 18.43 4.82
CA PRO A 306 3.34 17.50 5.20
C PRO A 306 1.94 17.97 4.79
N SER A 307 1.71 19.29 4.80
CA SER A 307 0.39 19.88 4.51
C SER A 307 -0.07 19.63 3.07
N ALA A 308 0.86 19.36 2.14
CA ALA A 308 0.51 18.97 0.78
C ALA A 308 -0.24 17.62 0.71
N PHE A 309 -0.10 16.77 1.74
CA PHE A 309 -0.67 15.42 1.78
C PHE A 309 -1.83 15.28 2.77
N ASN A 310 -1.78 16.01 3.89
CA ASN A 310 -2.67 15.77 5.03
C ASN A 310 -3.59 16.95 5.39
N SER A 311 -3.60 18.02 4.60
CA SER A 311 -4.47 19.19 4.85
C SER A 311 -5.93 18.96 4.45
N CYS A 312 -6.19 18.08 3.49
CA CYS A 312 -7.53 17.83 2.96
C CYS A 312 -7.89 16.33 2.95
N ILE A 313 -8.48 15.85 4.05
CA ILE A 313 -8.91 14.45 4.21
C ILE A 313 -9.87 14.03 3.08
N ALA A 314 -10.76 14.91 2.64
CA ALA A 314 -11.73 14.60 1.58
C ALA A 314 -11.07 14.24 0.23
N GLN A 315 -9.83 14.66 -0.01
CA GLN A 315 -9.09 14.37 -1.24
C GLN A 315 -8.19 13.13 -1.15
N SER A 316 -7.99 12.59 0.06
CA SER A 316 -7.09 11.46 0.33
C SER A 316 -7.77 10.28 1.04
N CYS A 317 -9.06 10.39 1.37
CA CYS A 317 -9.84 9.36 2.04
C CYS A 317 -10.68 8.54 1.05
N TRP A 318 -10.72 7.22 1.27
CA TRP A 318 -11.63 6.29 0.61
C TRP A 318 -11.95 5.14 1.57
N GLU A 319 -13.06 4.46 1.35
CA GLU A 319 -13.53 3.37 2.20
C GLU A 319 -13.25 2.00 1.58
N SER A 320 -12.98 1.02 2.43
CA SER A 320 -12.86 -0.39 2.04
C SER A 320 -13.66 -1.25 2.99
N PHE A 321 -14.11 -2.41 2.52
CA PHE A 321 -14.80 -3.39 3.34
C PHE A 321 -14.31 -4.79 3.01
N THR A 322 -14.33 -5.67 4.01
CA THR A 322 -14.04 -7.10 3.88
C THR A 322 -15.30 -7.88 4.23
N VAL A 323 -15.74 -8.77 3.34
CA VAL A 323 -16.91 -9.62 3.57
C VAL A 323 -16.45 -11.04 3.84
N THR A 324 -16.82 -11.57 5.01
CA THR A 324 -16.60 -12.99 5.35
C THR A 324 -17.93 -13.71 5.23
N LEU A 325 -18.01 -14.69 4.33
CA LEU A 325 -19.21 -15.51 4.09
C LEU A 325 -18.97 -16.94 4.55
N LYS A 326 -19.98 -17.56 5.18
CA LYS A 326 -19.93 -18.96 5.64
C LYS A 326 -20.32 -19.98 4.56
N ASN A 327 -20.67 -19.50 3.37
CA ASN A 327 -21.06 -20.34 2.24
C ASN A 327 -20.50 -19.78 0.93
N PRO A 328 -20.31 -20.63 -0.10
CA PRO A 328 -19.68 -20.24 -1.35
C PRO A 328 -20.63 -19.53 -2.33
N ALA A 329 -21.90 -19.29 -2.02
CA ALA A 329 -22.90 -18.88 -3.01
C ALA A 329 -22.50 -17.61 -3.79
N PHE A 330 -21.95 -16.60 -3.10
CA PHE A 330 -21.46 -15.40 -3.77
C PHE A 330 -20.24 -15.66 -4.67
N PHE A 331 -19.33 -16.53 -4.22
CA PHE A 331 -18.19 -16.97 -5.03
C PHE A 331 -18.67 -17.73 -6.27
N ASP A 332 -19.66 -18.61 -6.14
CA ASP A 332 -20.24 -19.38 -7.24
C ASP A 332 -20.90 -18.46 -8.28
N LEU A 333 -21.70 -17.49 -7.83
CA LEU A 333 -22.30 -16.48 -8.70
C LEU A 333 -21.25 -15.62 -9.42
N MET A 334 -20.20 -15.20 -8.71
CA MET A 334 -19.13 -14.41 -9.31
C MET A 334 -18.28 -15.22 -10.28
N ARG A 335 -18.03 -16.51 -10.03
CA ARG A 335 -17.38 -17.41 -11.01
C ARG A 335 -18.24 -17.56 -12.26
N GLN A 336 -19.54 -17.80 -12.11
CA GLN A 336 -20.47 -17.91 -13.24
C GLN A 336 -20.55 -16.61 -14.05
N PHE A 337 -20.62 -15.47 -13.36
CA PHE A 337 -20.66 -14.16 -14.01
C PHE A 337 -19.33 -13.84 -14.69
N SER A 338 -18.22 -13.83 -13.94
CA SER A 338 -16.94 -13.36 -14.44
C SER A 338 -16.25 -14.35 -15.38
N GLY A 339 -16.44 -15.65 -15.17
CA GLY A 339 -15.65 -16.71 -15.80
C GLY A 339 -14.29 -16.93 -15.15
N ASN A 340 -13.96 -16.21 -14.08
CA ASN A 340 -12.71 -16.33 -13.36
C ASN A 340 -12.84 -17.21 -12.12
N GLU A 341 -11.82 -18.03 -11.85
CA GLU A 341 -11.65 -18.62 -10.53
C GLU A 341 -11.18 -17.54 -9.52
N PRO A 342 -11.48 -17.72 -8.22
CA PRO A 342 -11.04 -16.79 -7.19
C PRO A 342 -9.52 -16.62 -7.20
N GLY A 343 -9.06 -15.37 -7.18
CA GLY A 343 -7.66 -14.99 -7.24
C GLY A 343 -7.12 -14.71 -8.64
N THR A 344 -7.79 -15.14 -9.71
CA THR A 344 -7.28 -14.95 -11.09
C THR A 344 -7.85 -13.70 -11.77
N GLY A 345 -9.05 -13.25 -11.40
CA GLY A 345 -9.75 -12.18 -12.11
C GLY A 345 -9.35 -10.75 -11.74
N GLY A 346 -8.69 -10.55 -10.59
CA GLY A 346 -8.41 -9.23 -10.05
C GLY A 346 -9.67 -8.47 -9.65
N LEU A 347 -9.63 -7.13 -9.79
CA LEU A 347 -10.79 -6.30 -9.44
C LEU A 347 -11.84 -6.28 -10.54
N VAL A 348 -13.10 -6.31 -10.12
CA VAL A 348 -14.28 -6.05 -10.95
C VAL A 348 -14.82 -4.68 -10.56
N THR A 349 -14.82 -3.74 -11.51
CA THR A 349 -15.27 -2.36 -11.27
C THR A 349 -16.67 -2.14 -11.83
N PHE A 350 -17.55 -1.56 -11.02
CA PHE A 350 -18.87 -1.11 -11.46
C PHE A 350 -18.75 0.35 -11.92
N LYS A 351 -18.44 0.56 -13.21
CA LYS A 351 -18.02 1.88 -13.72
C LYS A 351 -19.12 2.95 -13.66
N ASP A 352 -20.37 2.55 -13.70
CA ASP A 352 -21.53 3.46 -13.62
C ASP A 352 -22.08 3.58 -12.18
N SER A 353 -21.37 3.04 -11.18
CA SER A 353 -21.79 3.18 -9.78
C SER A 353 -21.40 4.55 -9.22
N ASN A 354 -22.29 5.16 -8.42
CA ASN A 354 -22.02 6.46 -7.79
C ASN A 354 -20.80 6.46 -6.85
N TRP A 355 -20.39 5.28 -6.37
CA TRP A 355 -19.21 5.12 -5.51
C TRP A 355 -17.95 4.74 -6.29
N LEU A 356 -18.04 4.53 -7.60
CA LEU A 356 -16.98 3.91 -8.41
C LEU A 356 -16.42 2.64 -7.74
N MET A 357 -17.33 1.81 -7.23
CA MET A 357 -16.98 0.67 -6.39
C MET A 357 -16.28 -0.42 -7.20
N SER A 358 -15.30 -1.05 -6.57
CA SER A 358 -14.65 -2.25 -7.10
C SER A 358 -14.61 -3.34 -6.04
N ILE A 359 -14.75 -4.59 -6.47
CA ILE A 359 -14.64 -5.78 -5.59
C ILE A 359 -13.56 -6.71 -6.09
N VAL A 360 -12.91 -7.44 -5.18
CA VAL A 360 -11.88 -8.43 -5.49
C VAL A 360 -12.23 -9.73 -4.81
N LEU A 361 -12.28 -10.82 -5.58
CA LEU A 361 -12.33 -12.18 -5.02
C LEU A 361 -10.91 -12.71 -5.00
N ALA A 362 -10.26 -12.63 -3.84
CA ALA A 362 -8.93 -13.20 -3.64
C ALA A 362 -8.98 -14.74 -3.72
N HIS A 363 -7.82 -15.34 -3.99
CA HIS A 363 -7.65 -16.78 -3.79
C HIS A 363 -7.99 -17.14 -2.33
N GLN A 364 -8.60 -18.30 -2.14
CA GLN A 364 -9.04 -18.77 -0.82
C GLN A 364 -8.24 -20.03 -0.43
N PRO A 365 -7.79 -20.15 0.83
CA PRO A 365 -7.94 -19.16 1.92
C PRO A 365 -7.05 -17.91 1.72
N HIS A 366 -7.59 -16.72 2.06
CA HIS A 366 -6.84 -15.46 1.97
C HIS A 366 -6.13 -15.08 3.27
N PHE A 367 -6.58 -15.62 4.40
CA PHE A 367 -5.89 -15.51 5.70
C PHE A 367 -5.36 -16.87 6.11
N ALA A 368 -4.17 -16.92 6.71
CA ALA A 368 -3.55 -18.19 7.09
C ALA A 368 -4.38 -19.00 8.11
N ASN A 369 -5.18 -18.32 8.92
CA ASN A 369 -6.08 -18.91 9.92
C ASN A 369 -7.52 -19.13 9.41
N GLN A 370 -7.80 -18.85 8.14
CA GLN A 370 -9.12 -19.05 7.55
C GLN A 370 -9.44 -20.54 7.39
N ARG A 371 -10.65 -20.93 7.79
CA ARG A 371 -11.15 -22.31 7.78
C ARG A 371 -12.35 -22.48 6.88
#